data_AF-C9YXD8-F1
#
_entry.id   AF-C9YXD8-F1
#
_cell.length_a   1.000
_cell.length_b   1.000
_cell.length_c   1.000
_cell.angle_alpha   90.00
_cell.angle_beta   90.00
_cell.angle_gamma   90.00
#
_symmetry.space_group_name_H-M   'P 1'
#
loop_
_entity.id
_entity.type
_entity.pdbx_description
1 polymer ?
#
loop_
_entity_poly.entity_id
_entity_poly.type
_entity_poly.pdbx_seq_one_letter_code
_entity_poly.pdbx_strand_id
1 'polypeptide(L)' 'MKTCHQFDTVRAEYEREIGFMLAHSQRHEGRSAAKSSAKQAASTKQRMARALNSHVGRCPECG' A
#
# COMPACT_ATOMS: atom_id res chain seq x y z
N MET A 1 8.80 11.86 -13.08
CA MET A 1 7.35 11.95 -12.89
C MET A 1 7.11 12.95 -11.77
N LYS A 2 6.28 13.96 -12.00
CA LYS A 2 5.91 14.89 -10.93
C LYS A 2 4.79 14.25 -10.10
N THR A 3 4.89 14.30 -8.78
CA THR A 3 3.84 13.85 -7.85
C THR A 3 3.45 15.01 -6.95
N CYS A 4 2.17 15.13 -6.63
CA CYS A 4 1.67 16.17 -5.72
C CYS A 4 1.68 15.68 -4.27
N HIS A 5 1.48 16.59 -3.32
CA HIS A 5 1.44 16.27 -1.91
C HIS A 5 0.38 15.20 -1.57
N GLN A 6 -0.77 15.25 -2.23
CA GLN A 6 -1.84 14.26 -2.00
C GLN A 6 -1.43 12.85 -2.45
N PHE A 7 -0.69 12.73 -3.56
CA PHE A 7 -0.13 11.45 -4.00
C PHE A 7 0.79 10.86 -2.93
N ASP A 8 1.69 11.69 -2.38
CA ASP A 8 2.64 11.25 -1.35
C ASP A 8 1.95 10.85 -0.05
N THR A 9 0.93 11.60 0.37
CA THR A 9 0.12 11.27 1.54
C THR A 9 -0.60 9.92 1.36
N VAL A 10 -1.29 9.72 0.23
CA VAL A 10 -1.99 8.45 -0.05
C VAL A 10 -1.02 7.28 -0.09
N ARG A 11 0.15 7.46 -0.73
CA ARG A 11 1.20 6.44 -0.76
C ARG A 11 1.68 6.11 0.65
N ALA A 12 2.00 7.11 1.46
CA ALA A 12 2.52 6.91 2.81
C ALA A 12 1.53 6.18 3.74
N GLU A 13 0.23 6.46 3.60
CA GLU A 13 -0.82 5.76 4.35
C GLU A 13 -0.88 4.26 3.99
N TYR A 14 -0.89 3.93 2.69
CA TYR A 14 -0.86 2.54 2.25
C TYR A 14 0.42 1.81 2.65
N GLU A 15 1.59 2.46 2.51
CA GLU A 15 2.87 1.88 2.90
C GLU A 15 2.91 1.59 4.40
N ARG A 16 2.36 2.47 5.23
CA ARG A 16 2.22 2.24 6.68
C ARG A 16 1.34 1.04 6.97
N GLU A 17 0.17 0.92 6.35
CA GLU A 17 -0.73 -0.21 6.53
C GLU A 17 -0.07 -1.54 6.11
N ILE A 18 0.57 -1.56 4.93
CA ILE A 18 1.34 -2.71 4.42
C ILE A 18 2.44 -3.08 5.42
N GLY A 19 3.17 -2.09 5.95
CA GLY A 19 4.20 -2.31 6.96
C GLY A 19 3.66 -3.02 8.20
N PHE A 20 2.49 -2.63 8.71
CA PHE A 20 1.86 -3.32 9.84
C PHE A 20 1.49 -4.77 9.52
N MET A 21 0.94 -5.03 8.33
CA MET A 21 0.59 -6.39 7.91
C MET A 21 1.82 -7.29 7.74
N LEU A 22 2.91 -6.75 7.18
CA LEU A 22 4.17 -7.49 7.04
C LEU A 22 4.82 -7.74 8.41
N ALA A 23 4.85 -6.74 9.29
CA ALA A 23 5.38 -6.91 10.65
C ALA A 23 4.57 -7.94 11.44
N HIS A 24 3.24 -7.95 11.32
CA HIS A 24 2.39 -8.97 11.92
C HIS A 24 2.70 -10.37 11.36
N SER A 25 2.86 -10.46 10.02
CA SER A 25 3.19 -11.72 9.36
C SER A 25 4.53 -12.29 9.86
N GLN A 26 5.56 -11.46 9.96
CA GLN A 26 6.88 -11.85 10.45
C GLN A 26 6.83 -12.28 11.93
N ARG A 27 6.14 -11.52 12.79
CA ARG A 27 6.02 -11.83 14.22
C ARG A 27 5.28 -13.14 14.51
N HIS A 28 4.43 -13.59 13.59
CA HIS A 28 3.61 -14.79 13.75
C HIS A 28 3.94 -15.88 12.73
N GLU A 29 5.17 -15.90 12.23
CA GLU A 29 5.63 -16.89 11.25
C GLU A 29 5.27 -18.32 11.66
N GLY A 30 4.85 -19.13 10.68
CA GLY A 30 4.35 -20.49 10.91
C GLY A 30 2.87 -20.57 11.31
N ARG A 31 2.22 -19.47 11.71
CA ARG A 31 0.78 -19.44 12.01
C ARG A 31 -0.06 -19.10 10.78
N SER A 32 -1.30 -19.57 10.75
CA SER A 32 -2.28 -19.21 9.70
C SER A 32 -2.53 -17.70 9.62
N ALA A 33 -2.53 -17.01 10.77
CA ALA A 33 -2.64 -15.56 10.85
C ALA A 33 -1.54 -14.84 10.05
N ALA A 34 -0.30 -15.32 10.10
CA ALA A 34 0.80 -14.73 9.34
C ALA A 34 0.61 -14.87 7.83
N LYS A 35 0.13 -16.03 7.37
CA LYS A 35 -0.18 -16.25 5.94
C LYS A 35 -1.30 -15.32 5.47
N SER A 36 -2.33 -15.13 6.30
CA SER A 36 -3.42 -14.19 6.02
C SER A 36 -2.90 -12.76 5.90
N SER A 37 -2.12 -12.28 6.87
CA SER A 37 -1.55 -10.93 6.84
C SER A 37 -0.60 -10.70 5.66
N ALA A 38 0.21 -11.69 5.28
CA ALA A 38 1.05 -11.60 4.08
C ALA A 38 0.20 -11.46 2.80
N LYS A 39 -0.88 -12.24 2.69
CA LYS A 39 -1.82 -12.13 1.57
C LYS A 39 -2.49 -10.77 1.53
N GLN A 40 -2.94 -10.27 2.68
CA GLN A 40 -3.56 -8.95 2.77
C GLN A 40 -2.57 -7.83 2.41
N ALA A 41 -1.31 -7.92 2.82
CA ALA A 41 -0.27 -6.97 2.43
C ALA A 41 -0.10 -6.91 0.89
N ALA A 42 -0.07 -8.07 0.23
CA ALA A 42 0.02 -8.14 -1.22
C ALA A 42 -1.22 -7.53 -1.91
N SER A 43 -2.43 -7.85 -1.42
CA SER A 43 -3.67 -7.26 -1.94
C SER A 43 -3.75 -5.74 -1.71
N THR A 44 -3.29 -5.24 -0.56
CA THR A 44 -3.21 -3.80 -0.28
C THR A 44 -2.20 -3.11 -1.19
N LYS A 45 -1.05 -3.72 -1.49
CA LYS A 45 -0.11 -3.18 -2.48
C LYS A 45 -0.75 -3.03 -3.87
N GLN A 46 -1.57 -3.99 -4.30
CA GLN A 46 -2.32 -3.87 -5.56
C GLN A 46 -3.36 -2.75 -5.52
N ARG A 47 -4.06 -2.59 -4.38
CA ARG A 47 -5.02 -1.48 -4.19
C ARG A 47 -4.33 -0.12 -4.21
N MET A 48 -3.17 0.02 -3.55
CA MET A 48 -2.33 1.21 -3.61
C MET A 48 -1.97 1.57 -5.06
N ALA A 49 -1.46 0.61 -5.83
CA ALA A 49 -1.10 0.86 -7.23
C ALA A 49 -2.30 1.36 -8.07
N ARG A 50 -3.49 0.79 -7.87
CA ARG A 50 -4.71 1.25 -8.55
C ARG A 50 -5.11 2.66 -8.13
N ALA A 51 -5.03 2.98 -6.85
CA ALA A 51 -5.35 4.30 -6.32
C ALA A 51 -4.39 5.37 -6.87
N LEU A 52 -3.09 5.10 -6.84
CA LEU A 52 -2.04 6.00 -7.33
C LEU A 52 -2.14 6.20 -8.86
N ASN A 53 -2.36 5.13 -9.63
CA ASN A 53 -2.57 5.25 -11.08
C ASN A 53 -3.83 6.08 -11.41
N SER A 54 -4.91 5.86 -10.65
CA SER A 54 -6.14 6.63 -10.82
C SER A 54 -5.95 8.10 -10.44
N HIS A 55 -5.11 8.38 -9.44
CA HIS A 55 -4.75 9.74 -9.05
C HIS A 55 -3.96 10.44 -10.15
N VAL A 56 -2.90 9.81 -10.65
CA VAL A 56 -2.09 10.36 -11.75
C VAL A 56 -2.94 10.66 -12.98
N GLY A 57 -3.88 9.78 -13.35
CA GLY A 57 -4.75 10.00 -14.51
C GLY A 57 -5.76 11.14 -14.37
N ARG A 58 -5.92 11.72 -13.17
CA ARG A 58 -6.93 12.76 -12.87
C ARG A 58 -6.34 14.04 -12.30
N CYS A 59 -5.18 13.97 -11.66
CA CYS A 59 -4.57 15.11 -11.00
C CYS A 59 -3.81 15.97 -12.03
N PRO A 60 -4.14 17.27 -12.15
CA PRO A 60 -3.47 18.16 -13.10
C PRO A 60 -2.00 18.44 -12.75
N GLU A 61 -1.59 18.15 -11.52
CA GLU A 61 -0.21 18.34 -11.05
C GLU A 61 0.66 17.09 -11.19
N CYS A 62 0.06 15.90 -11.29
CA CYS A 62 0.77 14.63 -11.38
C CYS A 62 0.98 14.21 -12.83
N GLY A 63 2.18 13.73 -13.16
CA GLY A 63 2.62 13.40 -14.52
C GLY A 63 4.05 13.84 -14.76
#